data_AF-A0A2D7BZC8-F1
#
_entry.id   AF-A0A2D7BZC8-F1
#
_cell.length_a   1.000
_cell.length_b   1.000
_cell.length_c   1.000
_cell.angle_alpha   90.00
_cell.angle_beta   90.00
_cell.angle_gamma   90.00
#
_symmetry.space_group_name_H-M   'P 1'
#
loop_
_entity.id
_entity.type
_entity.pdbx_description
1 polymer ?
#
loop_
_entity_poly.entity_id
_entity_poly.type
_entity_poly.pdbx_seq_one_letter_code
_entity_poly.pdbx_strand_id
1 'polypeptide(L)'
;MGMFYGSIGHTTSGRRKTKSNTKSARPVIRAVQSNAPKPYRRETPEYRSNTSATASTARPEPKRYTGSLVKGIGTMHKSNAVPIINEQEMKDIARMRR
;
A
#
# COMPACT_ATOMS: atom_id res chain seq x y z
N MET A 1 -64.70 35.63 -7.21
CA MET A 1 -63.42 34.94 -7.00
C MET A 1 -62.38 35.58 -7.91
N GLY A 2 -61.40 36.27 -7.33
CA GLY A 2 -60.47 37.14 -8.06
C GLY A 2 -59.51 36.38 -8.97
N MET A 3 -59.29 36.93 -10.17
CA MET A 3 -58.33 36.41 -11.14
C MET A 3 -56.91 36.74 -10.64
N PHE A 4 -56.16 35.74 -10.20
CA PHE A 4 -54.75 35.91 -9.82
C PHE A 4 -53.86 35.83 -11.06
N TYR A 5 -53.71 36.97 -11.76
CA TYR A 5 -52.81 37.09 -12.91
C TYR A 5 -51.35 36.81 -12.47
N GLY A 6 -50.70 35.87 -13.18
CA GLY A 6 -49.30 35.49 -12.95
C GLY A 6 -49.06 34.31 -12.00
N SER A 7 -50.10 33.70 -11.40
CA SER A 7 -49.88 32.58 -10.48
C SER A 7 -49.78 31.22 -11.20
N ILE A 8 -48.61 30.58 -11.13
CA ILE A 8 -48.33 29.28 -11.76
C ILE A 8 -49.17 28.13 -11.15
N GLY A 9 -49.60 28.32 -9.89
CA GLY A 9 -50.36 27.33 -9.12
C GLY A 9 -51.88 27.29 -9.36
N HIS A 10 -52.45 28.21 -10.15
CA HIS A 10 -53.89 28.27 -10.43
C HIS A 10 -54.19 28.20 -11.93
N THR A 11 -55.40 27.78 -12.30
CA THR A 11 -55.93 27.81 -13.67
C THR A 11 -56.45 29.21 -14.00
N THR A 12 -56.69 29.50 -15.28
CA THR A 12 -57.25 30.78 -15.76
C THR A 12 -58.62 31.12 -15.18
N SER A 13 -59.37 30.10 -14.70
CA SER A 13 -60.62 30.24 -13.96
C SER A 13 -60.46 30.39 -12.44
N GLY A 14 -59.23 30.46 -11.93
CA GLY A 14 -58.92 30.64 -10.51
C GLY A 14 -58.85 29.35 -9.67
N ARG A 15 -59.00 28.16 -10.26
CA ARG A 15 -58.93 26.87 -9.54
C ARG A 15 -57.48 26.46 -9.29
N ARG A 16 -57.16 25.99 -8.08
CA ARG A 16 -55.81 25.51 -7.73
C ARG A 16 -55.46 24.21 -8.47
N LYS A 17 -54.30 24.15 -9.13
CA LYS A 17 -53.82 22.97 -9.88
C LYS A 17 -53.26 21.92 -8.91
N THR A 18 -53.75 20.68 -9.00
CA THR A 18 -53.19 19.52 -8.28
C THR A 18 -52.05 18.91 -9.08
N LYS A 19 -50.85 18.79 -8.49
CA LYS A 19 -49.68 18.18 -9.17
C LYS A 19 -49.88 16.66 -9.24
N SER A 20 -50.05 16.10 -10.44
CA SER A 20 -49.97 14.65 -10.63
C SER A 20 -48.51 14.23 -10.79
N ASN A 21 -48.07 13.27 -9.99
CA ASN A 21 -46.67 12.84 -9.93
C ASN A 21 -46.47 11.61 -10.84
N THR A 22 -46.43 11.81 -12.15
CA THR A 22 -46.16 10.73 -13.12
C THR A 22 -44.67 10.51 -13.28
N LYS A 23 -44.04 9.86 -12.30
CA LYS A 23 -42.71 9.24 -12.49
C LYS A 23 -42.90 7.75 -12.72
N SER A 24 -42.92 7.32 -13.98
CA SER A 24 -42.89 5.90 -14.32
C SER A 24 -41.47 5.36 -14.14
N ALA A 25 -41.27 4.46 -13.18
CA ALA A 25 -40.01 3.75 -13.02
C ALA A 25 -39.77 2.83 -14.23
N ARG A 26 -38.57 2.89 -14.84
CA ARG A 26 -38.19 1.96 -15.90
C ARG A 26 -37.80 0.62 -15.26
N PRO A 27 -38.24 -0.55 -15.78
CA PRO A 27 -37.85 -1.83 -15.21
C PRO A 27 -36.35 -2.08 -15.46
N VAL A 28 -35.64 -2.50 -14.40
CA VAL A 28 -34.24 -2.91 -14.48
C VAL A 28 -34.19 -4.30 -15.11
N ILE A 29 -33.59 -4.41 -16.30
CA ILE A 29 -33.37 -5.70 -16.97
C ILE A 29 -32.37 -6.50 -16.12
N ARG A 30 -32.82 -7.60 -15.52
CA ARG A 30 -31.92 -8.55 -14.86
C ARG A 30 -31.16 -9.32 -15.93
N ALA A 31 -29.83 -9.25 -15.91
CA ALA A 31 -28.99 -10.04 -16.81
C ALA A 31 -29.25 -11.54 -16.59
N VAL A 32 -29.74 -12.21 -17.63
CA VAL A 32 -29.92 -13.67 -17.63
C VAL A 32 -28.56 -14.30 -17.93
N GLN A 33 -28.07 -15.14 -17.03
CA GLN A 33 -26.87 -15.94 -17.25
C GLN A 33 -27.10 -16.87 -18.45
N SER A 34 -26.21 -16.84 -19.44
CA SER A 34 -26.30 -17.72 -20.61
C SER A 34 -26.02 -19.17 -20.19
N ASN A 35 -26.93 -20.09 -20.54
CA ASN A 35 -26.80 -21.53 -20.25
C ASN A 35 -25.82 -22.25 -21.22
N ALA A 36 -24.77 -21.55 -21.66
CA ALA A 36 -23.83 -22.09 -22.63
C ALA A 36 -22.89 -23.11 -21.95
N PRO A 37 -22.65 -24.29 -22.56
CA PRO A 37 -21.71 -25.25 -22.01
C PRO A 37 -20.31 -24.65 -21.97
N LYS A 38 -19.62 -24.84 -20.84
CA LYS A 38 -18.24 -24.36 -20.67
C LYS A 38 -17.34 -25.09 -21.69
N PRO A 39 -16.44 -24.39 -22.40
CA PRO A 39 -15.54 -25.04 -23.35
C PRO A 39 -14.62 -26.03 -22.62
N TYR A 40 -14.32 -27.15 -23.27
CA TYR A 40 -13.40 -28.16 -22.74
C TYR A 40 -12.02 -27.55 -22.49
N ARG A 41 -11.49 -27.74 -21.28
CA ARG A 41 -10.13 -27.34 -20.89
C ARG A 41 -9.46 -28.52 -20.19
N ARG A 42 -8.18 -28.74 -20.50
CA ARG A 42 -7.33 -29.71 -19.77
C ARG A 42 -7.20 -29.26 -18.31
N GLU A 43 -7.38 -30.20 -17.38
CA GLU A 43 -7.14 -29.91 -15.96
C GLU A 43 -5.63 -29.71 -15.72
N THR A 44 -5.28 -28.51 -15.26
CA THR A 44 -3.93 -28.16 -14.83
C THR A 44 -3.88 -28.13 -13.31
N PRO A 45 -3.01 -28.93 -12.66
CA PRO A 45 -2.83 -28.86 -11.21
C PRO A 45 -2.41 -27.45 -10.79
N GLU A 46 -3.10 -26.89 -9.79
CA GLU A 46 -2.73 -25.60 -9.22
C GLU A 46 -1.74 -25.80 -8.07
N TYR A 47 -0.50 -25.35 -8.24
CA TYR A 47 0.51 -25.35 -7.17
C TYR A 47 0.49 -24.00 -6.46
N ARG A 48 -0.18 -23.95 -5.30
CA ARG A 48 -0.26 -22.73 -4.48
C ARG A 48 1.11 -22.40 -3.89
N SER A 49 1.47 -21.12 -3.90
CA SER A 49 2.65 -20.62 -3.18
C SER A 49 2.44 -20.70 -1.68
N ASN A 50 3.54 -20.78 -0.92
CA ASN A 50 3.49 -20.72 0.53
C ASN A 50 2.93 -19.36 0.98
N THR A 51 1.81 -19.37 1.71
CA THR A 51 1.13 -18.16 2.23
C THR A 51 1.66 -17.71 3.59
N SER A 52 2.74 -18.32 4.08
CA SER A 52 3.35 -17.96 5.37
C SER A 52 3.87 -16.52 5.32
N ALA A 53 3.12 -15.59 5.90
CA ALA A 53 3.51 -14.18 6.04
C ALA A 53 4.47 -13.93 7.21
N THR A 54 4.76 -14.96 8.01
CA THR A 54 5.56 -14.85 9.24
C THR A 54 7.03 -15.11 8.92
N ALA A 55 7.70 -14.13 8.33
CA ALA A 55 9.16 -14.11 8.25
C ALA A 55 9.70 -13.07 9.24
N SER A 56 10.55 -13.49 10.18
CA SER A 56 11.29 -12.56 11.02
C SER A 56 12.41 -11.94 10.18
N THR A 57 12.19 -10.72 9.69
CA THR A 57 13.20 -9.93 8.98
C THR A 57 13.87 -8.91 9.90
N ALA A 58 13.87 -9.17 11.21
CA ALA A 58 14.52 -8.30 12.18
C ALA A 58 16.03 -8.24 11.89
N ARG A 59 16.60 -7.03 11.97
CA ARG A 59 18.03 -6.83 11.75
C ARG A 59 18.82 -7.64 12.80
N PRO A 60 19.76 -8.50 12.39
CA PRO A 60 20.61 -9.20 13.34
C PRO A 60 21.45 -8.20 14.14
N GLU A 61 21.72 -8.52 15.40
CA GLU A 61 22.55 -7.68 16.24
C GLU A 61 23.97 -7.54 15.65
N PRO A 62 24.57 -6.34 15.72
CA PRO A 62 25.93 -6.15 15.23
C PRO A 62 26.91 -6.93 16.11
N LYS A 63 27.80 -7.70 15.48
CA LYS A 63 28.90 -8.38 16.16
C LYS A 63 29.83 -7.34 16.78
N ARG A 64 29.93 -7.32 18.10
CA ARG A 64 30.85 -6.44 18.86
C ARG A 64 31.98 -7.28 19.42
N TYR A 65 33.19 -6.72 19.40
CA TYR A 65 34.30 -7.32 20.12
C TYR A 65 34.05 -7.19 21.63
N THR A 66 34.13 -8.29 22.37
CA THR A 66 33.87 -8.36 23.82
C THR A 66 35.14 -8.49 24.65
N GLY A 67 36.31 -8.62 24.01
CA GLY A 67 37.58 -8.73 24.72
C GLY A 67 38.11 -7.37 25.18
N SER A 68 39.08 -7.39 26.10
CA SER A 68 39.72 -6.18 26.64
C SER A 68 41.08 -5.86 25.99
N LEU A 69 41.60 -6.76 25.16
CA LEU A 69 42.95 -6.65 24.61
C LEU A 69 43.05 -5.58 23.51
N VAL A 70 42.09 -5.57 22.60
CA VAL A 70 42.09 -4.64 21.47
C VAL A 70 41.41 -3.34 21.91
N LYS A 71 42.16 -2.24 21.89
CA LYS A 71 41.63 -0.90 22.19
C LYS A 71 40.95 -0.26 20.99
N GLY A 72 41.39 -0.59 19.78
CA GLY A 72 40.83 -0.04 18.54
C GLY A 72 41.28 -0.77 17.29
N ILE A 73 40.75 -0.36 16.14
CA ILE A 73 41.14 -0.87 14.82
C ILE A 73 41.70 0.28 14.01
N GLY A 74 42.94 0.14 13.56
CA GLY A 74 43.60 1.05 12.63
C GLY A 74 43.51 0.57 11.19
N THR A 75 43.80 1.47 10.24
CA THR A 75 43.94 1.11 8.82
C THR A 75 45.31 1.56 8.30
N MET A 76 46.14 0.61 7.87
CA MET A 76 47.37 0.95 7.14
C MET A 76 47.06 1.26 5.67
N HIS A 77 46.17 0.48 5.05
CA HIS A 77 45.61 0.73 3.72
C HIS A 77 44.11 0.43 3.68
N LYS A 78 43.40 0.82 2.61
CA LYS A 78 41.93 0.80 2.53
C LYS A 78 41.30 -0.56 2.91
N SER A 79 41.98 -1.66 2.61
CA SER A 79 41.47 -3.01 2.86
C SER A 79 42.05 -3.71 4.11
N ASN A 80 42.91 -3.05 4.91
CA ASN A 80 43.51 -3.65 6.10
C ASN A 80 42.85 -3.15 7.39
N ALA A 81 42.40 -4.10 8.21
CA ALA A 81 42.00 -3.88 9.59
C ALA A 81 43.12 -4.37 10.52
N VAL A 82 43.89 -3.44 11.10
CA VAL A 82 44.99 -3.75 12.02
C VAL A 82 44.50 -3.54 13.45
N PRO A 83 44.46 -4.57 14.31
CA PRO A 83 44.07 -4.40 15.71
C PRO A 83 45.17 -3.65 16.47
N ILE A 84 44.77 -2.64 17.25
CA ILE A 84 45.68 -1.82 18.04
C ILE A 84 45.51 -2.15 19.52
N ILE A 85 46.62 -2.46 20.20
CA ILE A 85 46.63 -2.95 21.58
C ILE A 85 46.96 -1.81 22.56
N ASN A 86 47.83 -0.88 22.16
CA ASN A 86 48.30 0.21 23.02
C ASN A 86 48.21 1.59 22.32
N GLU A 87 48.35 2.66 23.10
CA GLU A 87 48.23 4.03 22.58
C GLU A 87 49.43 4.46 21.72
N GLN A 88 50.59 3.84 21.90
CA GLN A 88 51.78 4.14 21.13
C GLN A 88 51.60 3.69 19.68
N GLU A 89 51.13 2.46 19.47
CA GLU A 89 50.76 1.93 18.15
C GLU A 89 49.72 2.81 17.45
N MET A 90 48.73 3.35 18.18
CA MET A 90 47.76 4.28 17.58
C MET A 90 48.45 5.53 17.03
N LYS A 91 49.36 6.12 17.82
CA LYS A 91 50.11 7.32 17.43
C LYS A 91 51.04 7.04 16.26
N ASP A 92 51.68 5.88 16.24
CA ASP A 92 52.62 5.51 15.19
C ASP A 92 51.91 5.27 13.87
N ILE A 93 50.80 4.52 13.86
CA ILE A 93 49.96 4.34 12.67
C ILE A 93 49.40 5.67 12.15
N ALA A 94 49.01 6.58 13.05
CA ALA A 94 48.51 7.91 12.67
C ALA A 94 49.60 8.82 12.06
N ARG A 95 50.87 8.63 12.45
CA ARG A 95 52.01 9.42 11.93
C ARG A 95 52.60 8.88 10.64
N MET A 96 52.30 7.63 10.27
CA MET A 96 52.74 7.09 8.99
C MET A 96 52.25 7.97 7.84
N ARG A 97 53.16 8.40 6.95
CA ARG A 97 52.75 9.09 5.72
C ARG A 97 52.00 8.09 4.85
N ARG A 98 50.82 8.51 4.39
CA ARG A 98 49.91 7.71 3.57
C ARG A 98 50.01 8.09 2.10
#